data_AF-A0A3D1DFU9-F1
#
_entry.id   AF-A0A3D1DFU9-F1
#
_cell.length_a   1.000
_cell.length_b   1.000
_cell.length_c   1.000
_cell.angle_alpha   90.00
_cell.angle_beta   90.00
_cell.angle_gamma   90.00
#
_symmetry.space_group_name_H-M   'P 1'
#
loop_
_entity.id
_entity.type
_entity.pdbx_description
1 polymer ?
#
loop_
_entity_poly.entity_id
_entity_poly.type
_entity_poly.pdbx_seq_one_letter_code
_entity_poly.pdbx_strand_id
1 'polypeptide(L)'
;VASVADLEMRMQGIVLLGAFLKLTPFANESGMTDDEVYAGVEKALRKYFGKRGEQVVQDNLTCVKRGYEEMKEVPQDVIQA
;
A
#
# COMPACT_ATOMS: atom_id res chain seq x y z
N VAL A 1 4.91 12.49 -19.73
CA VAL A 1 4.25 11.21 -19.40
C VAL A 1 5.30 10.35 -18.71
N ALA A 2 4.97 9.68 -17.59
CA ALA A 2 5.93 8.81 -16.90
C ALA A 2 6.28 7.61 -17.80
N SER A 3 7.51 7.10 -17.76
CA SER A 3 7.82 5.85 -18.46
C SER A 3 7.10 4.66 -17.81
N VAL A 4 7.05 3.52 -18.51
CA VAL A 4 6.52 2.28 -17.94
C VAL A 4 7.32 1.88 -16.69
N ALA A 5 8.65 2.00 -16.73
CA ALA A 5 9.51 1.70 -15.59
C ALA A 5 9.24 2.62 -14.38
N ASP A 6 9.02 3.92 -14.61
CA ASP A 6 8.65 4.85 -13.53
C ASP A 6 7.31 4.49 -12.90
N LEU A 7 6.36 4.04 -13.74
CA LEU A 7 5.04 3.61 -13.27
C LEU A 7 5.16 2.35 -12.41
N GLU A 8 5.92 1.35 -12.86
CA GLU A 8 6.17 0.10 -12.11
C GLU A 8 6.82 0.38 -10.76
N MET A 9 7.88 1.19 -10.73
CA MET A 9 8.57 1.58 -9.50
C MET A 9 7.61 2.29 -8.53
N ARG A 10 6.75 3.18 -9.06
CA ARG A 10 5.71 3.83 -8.24
C ARG A 10 4.74 2.80 -7.66
N MET A 11 4.25 1.85 -8.45
CA MET A 11 3.30 0.84 -7.97
C MET A 11 3.93 -0.06 -6.88
N GLN A 12 5.21 -0.40 -7.00
CA GLN A 12 5.94 -1.14 -5.96
C GLN A 12 5.98 -0.37 -4.63
N GLY A 13 6.23 0.94 -4.67
CA GLY A 13 6.18 1.78 -3.47
C GLY A 13 4.80 1.83 -2.81
N ILE A 14 3.74 1.75 -3.61
CA ILE A 14 2.35 1.74 -3.12
C ILE A 14 1.99 0.40 -2.48
N VAL A 15 2.47 -0.71 -3.05
CA VAL A 15 2.35 -2.03 -2.41
C VAL A 15 3.12 -2.06 -1.09
N LEU A 16 4.34 -1.51 -1.07
CA LEU A 16 5.15 -1.41 0.15
C LEU A 16 4.46 -0.58 1.25
N LEU A 17 3.72 0.47 0.89
CA LEU A 17 2.90 1.22 1.85
C LEU A 17 1.87 0.33 2.54
N GLY A 18 1.17 -0.55 1.80
CA GLY A 18 0.24 -1.52 2.39
C GLY A 18 0.92 -2.46 3.38
N ALA A 19 2.07 -3.01 2.96
CA ALA A 19 2.90 -3.86 3.81
C ALA A 19 3.36 -3.14 5.10
N PHE A 20 3.81 -1.88 4.97
CA PHE A 20 4.24 -1.06 6.11
C PHE A 20 3.10 -0.85 7.11
N LEU A 21 1.89 -0.53 6.63
CA LEU A 21 0.74 -0.32 7.50
C LEU A 21 0.34 -1.61 8.24
N LYS A 22 0.53 -2.78 7.62
CA LYS A 22 0.28 -4.07 8.26
C LYS A 22 1.33 -4.45 9.31
N LEU A 23 2.61 -4.20 9.00
CA LEU A 23 3.74 -4.64 9.82
C LEU A 23 4.06 -3.71 11.00
N THR A 24 3.67 -2.44 10.92
CA THR A 24 3.96 -1.46 11.98
C THR A 24 2.88 -1.45 13.05
N PRO A 25 3.22 -1.11 14.31
CA PRO A 25 2.27 -1.19 15.41
C PRO A 25 1.31 0.00 15.45
N PHE A 26 1.48 1.02 14.60
CA PHE A 26 0.80 2.31 14.74
C PHE A 26 -0.73 2.23 14.71
N ALA A 27 -1.30 1.42 13.82
CA ALA A 27 -2.76 1.25 13.74
C ALA A 27 -3.31 0.56 14.99
N ASN A 28 -2.59 -0.44 15.51
CA ASN A 28 -2.97 -1.14 16.73
C ASN A 28 -2.84 -0.23 17.96
N GLU A 29 -1.76 0.54 18.05
CA GLU A 29 -1.50 1.48 19.16
C GLU A 29 -2.50 2.65 19.17
N SER A 30 -2.97 3.09 18.00
CA SER A 30 -4.01 4.11 17.89
C SER A 30 -5.44 3.57 18.03
N GLY A 31 -5.60 2.24 18.15
CA GLY A 31 -6.91 1.60 18.21
C GLY A 31 -7.74 1.72 16.92
N MET A 32 -7.07 1.95 15.79
CA MET A 32 -7.73 2.08 14.49
C MET A 32 -8.10 0.71 13.92
N THR A 33 -9.30 0.64 13.35
CA THR A 33 -9.73 -0.49 12.53
C THR A 33 -9.07 -0.45 11.15
N ASP A 34 -9.03 -1.61 10.46
CA ASP A 34 -8.54 -1.70 9.08
C ASP A 34 -9.27 -0.72 8.14
N ASP A 35 -10.59 -0.55 8.32
CA ASP A 35 -11.40 0.38 7.53
C ASP A 35 -11.00 1.85 7.75
N GLU A 36 -10.68 2.24 8.98
CA GLU A 36 -10.20 3.59 9.30
C GLU A 36 -8.80 3.84 8.73
N VAL A 37 -7.93 2.82 8.75
CA VAL A 37 -6.62 2.87 8.08
C VAL A 37 -6.82 3.09 6.58
N TYR A 38 -7.68 2.30 5.93
CA TYR A 38 -7.95 2.42 4.50
C TYR A 38 -8.57 3.77 4.12
N ALA A 39 -9.49 4.31 4.92
CA ALA A 39 -10.05 5.63 4.71
C ALA A 39 -8.96 6.74 4.81
N GLY A 40 -8.04 6.62 5.77
CA GLY A 40 -6.90 7.52 5.91
C GLY A 40 -5.96 7.47 4.69
N VAL A 41 -5.66 6.27 4.21
CA VAL A 41 -4.87 6.04 2.99
C VAL A 41 -5.56 6.65 1.77
N GLU A 42 -6.85 6.41 1.58
CA GLU A 42 -7.62 6.95 0.46
C GLU A 42 -7.55 8.48 0.43
N LYS A 43 -7.74 9.12 1.59
CA LYS A 43 -7.62 10.57 1.71
C LYS A 43 -6.23 11.06 1.29
N ALA A 44 -5.17 10.36 1.69
CA ALA A 44 -3.80 10.68 1.29
C ALA A 44 -3.59 10.49 -0.23
N LEU A 45 -4.01 9.35 -0.79
CA LEU A 45 -3.88 9.07 -2.21
C LEU A 45 -4.66 10.06 -3.08
N ARG A 46 -5.87 10.46 -2.68
CA ARG A 46 -6.64 11.50 -3.34
C ARG A 46 -5.91 12.85 -3.34
N LYS A 47 -5.22 13.20 -2.24
CA LYS A 47 -4.40 14.42 -2.15
C LYS A 47 -3.23 14.40 -3.14
N TYR A 48 -2.53 13.28 -3.29
CA TYR A 48 -1.35 13.18 -4.16
C TYR A 48 -1.69 12.88 -5.63
N PHE A 49 -2.74 12.10 -5.89
CA PHE A 49 -3.07 11.54 -7.20
C PHE A 49 -4.42 11.96 -7.77
N GLY A 50 -5.28 12.65 -7.01
CA GLY A 50 -6.62 13.02 -7.48
C GLY A 50 -6.64 13.82 -8.79
N LYS A 51 -5.62 14.65 -9.03
CA LYS A 51 -5.46 15.40 -10.30
C LYS A 51 -5.18 14.50 -11.52
N ARG A 52 -4.80 13.23 -11.30
CA ARG A 52 -4.51 12.24 -12.34
C ARG A 52 -5.73 11.37 -12.70
N GLY A 53 -6.87 11.60 -12.06
CA GLY A 53 -8.14 10.91 -12.34
C GLY A 53 -8.51 9.86 -11.29
N GLU A 54 -9.80 9.56 -11.21
CA GLU A 54 -10.36 8.63 -10.22
C GLU A 54 -9.79 7.23 -10.37
N GLN A 55 -9.65 6.73 -11.61
CA GLN A 55 -9.08 5.41 -11.87
C GLN A 55 -7.68 5.25 -11.26
N VAL A 56 -6.84 6.29 -11.37
CA VAL A 56 -5.49 6.26 -10.79
C VAL A 56 -5.58 6.11 -9.27
N VAL A 57 -6.50 6.80 -8.60
CA VAL A 57 -6.68 6.65 -7.15
C VAL A 57 -7.10 5.21 -6.80
N GLN A 58 -8.04 4.63 -7.53
CA GLN A 58 -8.53 3.27 -7.31
C GLN A 58 -7.46 2.20 -7.56
N ASP A 59 -6.64 2.37 -8.59
CA ASP A 59 -5.51 1.46 -8.87
C ASP A 59 -4.50 1.50 -7.72
N ASN A 60 -4.19 2.69 -7.19
CA ASN A 60 -3.29 2.82 -6.05
C ASN A 60 -3.90 2.20 -4.78
N LEU A 61 -5.19 2.43 -4.51
CA LEU A 61 -5.89 1.79 -3.39
C LEU A 61 -5.85 0.27 -3.47
N THR A 62 -6.06 -0.28 -4.67
CA THR A 62 -5.95 -1.71 -4.92
C THR A 62 -4.54 -2.20 -4.56
N CYS A 63 -3.49 -1.52 -5.00
CA CYS A 63 -2.12 -1.89 -4.65
C CYS A 63 -1.85 -1.84 -3.14
N VAL A 64 -2.39 -0.85 -2.41
CA VAL A 64 -2.26 -0.81 -0.94
C VAL A 64 -2.93 -2.02 -0.30
N LYS A 65 -4.18 -2.33 -0.68
CA LYS A 65 -4.91 -3.49 -0.14
C LYS A 65 -4.15 -4.79 -0.36
N ARG A 66 -3.64 -5.00 -1.58
CA ARG A 66 -2.83 -6.18 -1.90
C ARG A 66 -1.56 -6.26 -1.05
N GLY A 67 -0.87 -5.14 -0.85
CA GLY A 67 0.30 -5.08 0.04
C GLY A 67 -0.04 -5.38 1.52
N TYR A 68 -1.25 -5.02 1.96
CA TYR A 68 -1.73 -5.25 3.32
C TYR A 68 -2.20 -6.69 3.56
N GLU A 69 -2.89 -7.29 2.58
CA GLU A 69 -3.60 -8.57 2.73
C GLU A 69 -2.84 -9.79 2.16
N GLU A 70 -2.08 -9.61 1.06
CA GLU A 70 -1.44 -10.73 0.33
C GLU A 70 0.00 -11.01 0.79
N MET A 71 0.52 -10.23 1.74
CA MET A 71 1.85 -10.38 2.31
C MET A 71 2.04 -11.78 2.93
N LYS A 72 3.21 -12.36 2.71
CA LYS A 72 3.64 -13.61 3.35
C LYS A 72 5.03 -13.45 3.92
N GLU A 73 5.20 -13.97 5.14
CA GLU A 73 6.52 -14.15 5.72
C GLU A 73 7.31 -15.15 4.87
N VAL A 74 8.58 -14.85 4.61
CA VAL A 74 9.54 -15.82 4.07
C VAL A 74 10.21 -16.50 5.26
N PRO A 75 9.95 -17.80 5.50
CA PRO A 75 10.51 -18.50 6.65
C PRO A 75 12.04 -18.55 6.65
N GLN A 76 12.67 -18.54 7.83
CA GLN A 76 14.14 -18.55 7.93
C GLN A 76 14.79 -19.80 7.32
N ASP A 77 14.14 -20.95 7.43
CA ASP A 77 14.59 -22.22 6.85
C ASP A 77 14.66 -22.17 5.32
N VAL A 78 13.78 -21.40 4.67
CA VAL A 78 13.86 -21.14 3.21
C VAL A 78 15.05 -20.23 2.86
N ILE A 79 15.38 -19.28 3.72
CA ILE A 79 16.49 -18.32 3.49
C ILE A 79 17.86 -18.98 3.66
N GLN A 80 17.95 -19.95 4.58
CA GLN A 80 19.21 -20.61 4.94
C GLN A 80 19.52 -21.88 4.12
N ALA A 81 18.63 -22.26 3.19
CA ALA A 81 18.75 -23.46 2.34
C ALA A 81 19.70 -23.29 1.14
#